data_AF-A0A957IPF4-F1
#
_entry.id   AF-A0A957IPF4-F1
#
_cell.length_a   1.000
_cell.length_b   1.000
_cell.length_c   1.000
_cell.angle_alpha   90.00
_cell.angle_beta   90.00
_cell.angle_gamma   90.00
#
_symmetry.space_group_name_H-M   'P 1'
#
loop_
_entity.id
_entity.type
_entity.pdbx_description
1 polymer ?
#
loop_
_entity_poly.entity_id
_entity_poly.type
_entity_poly.pdbx_seq_one_letter_code
_entity_poly.pdbx_strand_id
1 'polypeptide(L)'
;MTLFTPQFDPFARRMRDADLPEIFIETFAFYYDQLVKGDTGMIPEAAIKPVLSLPDVESFPQQLAEVGEKALRKTAVIKLN
;
A
#
# COMPACT_ATOMS: atom_id res chain seq x y z
N MET A 1 21.96 4.43 -7.98
CA MET A 1 21.80 4.37 -6.52
C MET A 1 21.13 5.66 -6.08
N THR A 2 19.99 5.54 -5.40
CA THR A 2 19.27 6.69 -4.84
C THR A 2 20.10 7.30 -3.71
N LEU A 3 20.30 8.61 -3.76
CA LEU A 3 21.00 9.38 -2.72
C LEU A 3 19.97 9.82 -1.68
N PHE A 4 20.20 9.46 -0.42
CA PHE A 4 19.31 9.80 0.68
C PHE A 4 19.83 11.00 1.47
N THR A 5 18.98 11.55 2.33
CA THR A 5 19.38 12.62 3.25
C THR A 5 20.40 12.09 4.26
N PRO A 6 21.32 12.94 4.77
CA PRO A 6 22.31 12.51 5.76
C PRO A 6 21.69 11.89 7.02
N GLN A 7 20.48 12.32 7.38
CA GLN A 7 19.74 11.79 8.52
C GLN A 7 19.24 10.35 8.26
N PHE A 8 18.94 10.01 7.01
CA PHE A 8 18.41 8.71 6.63
C PHE A 8 19.49 7.66 6.31
N ASP A 9 20.70 8.10 5.95
CA ASP A 9 21.82 7.25 5.55
C ASP A 9 22.10 6.04 6.48
N PRO A 10 22.05 6.16 7.82
CA PRO A 10 22.27 5.01 8.70
C PRO A 10 21.24 3.90 8.50
N PHE A 11 19.97 4.25 8.25
CA PHE A 11 18.89 3.28 8.01
C PHE A 11 19.05 2.62 6.64
N ALA A 12 19.34 3.41 5.61
CA ALA A 12 19.60 2.88 4.27
C ALA A 12 20.75 1.88 4.26
N ARG A 13 21.87 2.19 4.93
CA ARG A 13 23.01 1.25 5.06
C ARG A 13 22.59 -0.05 5.73
N ARG A 14 21.94 0.04 6.90
CA ARG A 14 21.47 -1.14 7.63
C ARG A 14 20.52 -2.02 6.82
N MET A 15 19.64 -1.42 6.01
CA MET A 15 18.72 -2.15 5.15
C MET A 15 19.42 -2.82 3.95
N ARG A 16 20.40 -2.14 3.33
CA ARG A 16 21.23 -2.75 2.27
C ARG A 16 22.12 -3.87 2.81
N ASP A 17 22.69 -3.70 4.00
CA ASP A 17 23.47 -4.73 4.69
C ASP A 17 22.62 -5.98 5.01
N ALA A 18 21.30 -5.81 5.14
CA ALA A 18 20.32 -6.86 5.32
C ALA A 18 19.73 -7.40 4.00
N ASP A 19 20.29 -7.01 2.85
CA ASP A 19 19.86 -7.42 1.50
C ASP A 19 18.37 -7.12 1.20
N LEU A 20 17.85 -6.02 1.77
CA LEU A 20 16.49 -5.59 1.47
C LEU A 20 16.41 -4.95 0.06
N PRO A 21 15.33 -5.19 -0.71
CA PRO A 21 15.16 -4.60 -2.04
C PRO A 21 15.18 -3.07 -1.99
N GLU A 22 15.78 -2.42 -2.99
CA GLU A 22 15.88 -0.94 -3.00
C GLU A 22 14.49 -0.26 -2.94
N ILE A 23 13.45 -0.85 -3.57
CA ILE A 23 12.07 -0.33 -3.47
C ILE A 23 11.54 -0.29 -2.03
N PHE A 24 11.95 -1.25 -1.19
CA PHE A 24 11.59 -1.25 0.22
C PHE A 24 12.27 -0.09 0.96
N ILE A 25 13.56 0.14 0.67
CA ILE A 25 14.37 1.20 1.27
C ILE A 25 13.82 2.57 0.88
N GLU A 26 13.48 2.76 -0.40
CA GLU A 26 12.87 3.99 -0.92
C GLU A 26 11.50 4.25 -0.29
N THR A 27 10.67 3.21 -0.15
CA THR A 27 9.36 3.32 0.51
C THR A 27 9.52 3.70 1.98
N PHE A 28 10.47 3.08 2.68
CA PHE A 28 10.76 3.41 4.08
C PHE A 28 11.29 4.85 4.21
N ALA A 29 12.14 5.31 3.29
CA ALA A 29 12.65 6.69 3.25
C ALA A 29 11.52 7.71 3.11
N PHE A 30 10.56 7.43 2.22
CA PHE A 30 9.39 8.27 2.02
C PHE A 30 8.57 8.43 3.30
N TYR A 31 8.26 7.35 4.01
CA TYR A 31 7.50 7.41 5.27
C TYR A 31 8.34 7.96 6.44
N TYR A 32 9.65 7.75 6.44
CA TYR A 32 10.55 8.37 7.41
C TYR A 32 10.53 9.90 7.29
N ASP A 33 10.55 10.44 6.07
CA ASP A 33 10.46 11.89 5.83
C ASP A 33 9.14 12.48 6.33
N GLN A 34 8.01 11.78 6.13
CA GLN A 34 6.71 12.15 6.72
C GLN A 34 6.78 12.20 8.25
N LEU A 35 7.37 11.19 8.88
CA LEU A 35 7.55 11.14 10.33
C LEU A 35 8.39 12.32 10.84
N VAL A 36 9.51 12.63 10.17
CA VAL A 36 10.38 13.76 10.54
C VAL A 36 9.64 15.10 10.41
N LYS A 37 8.73 15.23 9.44
CA LYS A 37 7.86 16.41 9.27
C LYS A 37 6.74 16.51 10.31
N GLY A 38 6.54 15.47 11.12
CA GLY A 38 5.52 15.42 12.17
C GLY A 38 4.20 14.80 11.73
N ASP A 39 4.15 14.15 10.56
CA ASP A 39 2.96 13.42 10.14
C ASP A 39 2.72 12.23 11.09
N THR A 40 1.47 12.09 11.56
CA THR A 40 1.10 11.11 12.59
C THR A 40 0.40 9.87 12.02
N GLY A 41 0.01 9.89 10.75
CA GLY A 41 -0.85 8.87 10.15
C GLY A 41 -2.30 8.88 10.65
N MET A 42 -2.67 9.83 11.51
CA MET A 42 -4.03 9.95 12.03
C MET A 42 -4.97 10.55 10.99
N ILE A 43 -6.15 9.95 10.83
CA ILE A 43 -7.23 10.50 10.00
C ILE A 43 -8.32 11.04 10.95
N PRO A 44 -8.47 12.38 11.09
CA PRO A 44 -9.46 12.95 12.00
C PRO A 44 -10.88 12.81 11.44
N GLU A 45 -11.88 12.74 12.33
CA GLU A 45 -13.31 12.61 11.94
C GLU A 45 -13.74 13.69 10.95
N ALA A 46 -13.26 14.92 11.13
CA ALA A 46 -13.56 16.04 10.24
C ALA A 46 -13.00 15.87 8.80
N ALA A 47 -12.06 14.93 8.57
CA ALA A 47 -11.48 14.64 7.27
C ALA A 47 -12.18 13.48 6.53
N ILE A 48 -13.14 12.80 7.17
CA ILE A 48 -13.88 11.68 6.58
C ILE A 48 -15.37 11.96 6.49
N LYS A 49 -16.05 11.16 5.68
CA LYS A 49 -17.50 11.18 5.52
C LYS A 49 -18.02 9.75 5.50
N PRO A 50 -19.26 9.51 5.98
CA PRO A 50 -19.84 8.19 5.92
C PRO A 50 -20.11 7.78 4.46
N VAL A 51 -19.81 6.52 4.15
CA VAL A 51 -20.30 5.88 2.93
C VAL A 51 -21.71 5.34 3.23
N LEU A 52 -22.73 5.96 2.63
CA LEU A 52 -24.14 5.71 2.99
C LEU A 52 -24.75 4.49 2.29
N SER A 53 -24.19 4.07 1.16
CA SER A 53 -24.67 2.91 0.40
C SER A 53 -23.53 2.23 -0.35
N LEU A 54 -23.65 0.90 -0.49
CA LEU A 54 -22.76 0.05 -1.25
C LEU A 54 -23.60 -0.91 -2.10
N PRO A 55 -23.09 -1.34 -3.28
CA PRO A 55 -23.71 -2.42 -4.05
C PRO A 55 -23.76 -3.72 -3.26
N ASP A 56 -24.87 -4.46 -3.37
CA ASP A 56 -24.98 -5.83 -2.85
C ASP A 56 -24.54 -6.83 -3.93
N VAL A 57 -23.64 -7.74 -3.58
CA VAL A 57 -23.15 -8.78 -4.50
C VAL A 57 -24.29 -9.66 -5.02
N GLU A 58 -25.33 -9.89 -4.21
CA GLU A 58 -26.50 -10.69 -4.60
C GLU A 58 -27.36 -9.98 -5.67
N SER A 59 -27.18 -8.66 -5.83
CA SER A 59 -27.84 -7.85 -6.85
C SER A 59 -27.03 -7.70 -8.14
N PHE A 60 -25.84 -8.31 -8.20
CA PHE A 60 -24.95 -8.14 -9.35
C PHE A 60 -25.54 -8.79 -10.61
N PRO A 61 -25.35 -8.16 -11.80
CA PRO A 61 -25.84 -8.74 -13.05
C PRO A 61 -25.19 -10.10 -13.33
N GLN A 62 -26.00 -11.06 -13.78
CA GLN A 62 -25.53 -12.42 -14.09
C GLN A 62 -24.38 -12.45 -15.11
N GLN A 63 -24.30 -11.45 -15.99
CA GLN A 63 -23.24 -11.31 -16.99
C GLN A 63 -21.84 -11.18 -16.35
N LEU A 64 -21.74 -10.73 -15.09
CA LEU A 64 -20.46 -10.66 -14.38
C LEU A 64 -19.87 -12.04 -14.10
N ALA A 65 -20.68 -13.10 -14.03
CA ALA A 65 -20.18 -14.47 -13.89
C ALA A 65 -19.31 -14.87 -15.09
N GLU A 66 -19.77 -14.60 -16.32
CA GLU A 66 -19.02 -14.88 -17.55
C GLU A 66 -17.72 -14.07 -17.66
N VAL A 67 -17.74 -12.82 -17.17
CA VAL A 67 -16.53 -11.98 -17.06
C VAL A 67 -15.55 -12.60 -16.06
N GLY A 68 -16.06 -13.03 -14.90
CA GLY A 68 -15.31 -13.71 -13.86
C GLY A 68 -14.62 -14.98 -14.35
N GLU A 69 -15.34 -15.85 -15.06
CA GLU A 69 -14.79 -17.10 -15.63
C GLU A 69 -13.61 -16.83 -16.58
N LYS A 70 -13.72 -15.80 -17.42
CA LYS A 70 -12.65 -15.41 -18.35
C LYS A 70 -11.44 -14.82 -17.60
N ALA A 71 -11.68 -14.05 -16.54
CA ALA A 71 -10.63 -13.43 -15.74
C ALA A 71 -9.93 -14.43 -14.80
N LEU A 72 -10.63 -15.47 -14.34
CA LEU A 72 -10.17 -16.39 -13.30
C LEU A 72 -8.80 -17.00 -13.59
N ARG A 73 -8.51 -17.33 -14.86
CA ARG A 73 -7.22 -17.90 -15.28
C ARG A 73 -6.03 -16.95 -15.10
N LYS A 74 -6.28 -15.65 -14.93
CA LYS A 74 -5.26 -14.60 -14.74
C LYS A 74 -5.25 -14.09 -13.30
N THR A 75 -6.13 -14.58 -12.43
CA THR A 75 -6.28 -14.10 -11.06
C THR A 75 -5.26 -14.77 -10.15
N ALA A 76 -4.47 -13.97 -9.44
CA ALA A 76 -3.61 -14.44 -8.36
C ALA A 76 -4.35 -14.35 -7.01
N VAL A 77 -4.12 -15.34 -6.13
CA VAL A 77 -4.66 -15.34 -4.76
C VAL A 77 -3.51 -15.18 -3.78
N ILE A 78 -3.57 -14.12 -2.95
CA ILE A 78 -2.59 -13.85 -1.90
C ILE A 78 -3.33 -13.86 -0.56
N LYS A 79 -2.94 -14.75 0.35
CA LYS A 79 -3.43 -14.78 1.73
C LYS A 79 -2.31 -14.24 2.64
N LEU A 80 -2.60 -13.17 3.37
CA LEU A 80 -1.67 -12.64 4.37
C LEU A 80 -1.47 -13.68 5.48
N ASN A 81 -0.24 -14.16 5.66
CA ASN A 81 0.12 -15.01 6.80
C ASN A 81 0.27 -14.22 8.09
#